data_AF-A0A9D5GJP9-F1
#
_entry.id   AF-A0A9D5GJP9-F1
#
_cell.length_a   1.000
_cell.length_b   1.000
_cell.length_c   1.000
_cell.angle_alpha   90.00
_cell.angle_beta   90.00
_cell.angle_gamma   90.00
#
_symmetry.space_group_name_H-M   'P 1'
#
loop_
_entity.id
_entity.type
_entity.pdbx_description
1 polymer ?
#
loop_
_entity_poly.entity_id
_entity_poly.type
_entity_poly.pdbx_seq_one_letter_code
_entity_poly.pdbx_strand_id
1 'polypeptide(L)'
;MKKLAVFACAAFAGGLMLMQTAQASVPVDRSRLKPMFITLPARGVSANMLRAQARAAAPATIPFFTSKVTSPVDGNTYEFHIMGTNPTAEKVSTTVHYVPIMLRIHFPDGTVLDPTKPGCNDTVSVQQRFFGSPLFNPTALTSNGIAVGNTQIIDAFQRAEFWQYVKGTGYHVLLAAVAQPRLIDVTAPRSSLTADVGCGTAHNLGLISIADYDNVLVSVTNKYATVNQVPVIMSYNVVLTFGPPDPKFSNCCVIGYHSAYLRGRNGIQTYANGAYVDHGIFGVTSKTFTLGRTNSASCSTIRSAGTRLRRGVTSARCSTVRIIWKSAIH
;
A
#
# COMPACT_ATOMS: atom_id res chain seq x y z
N MET A 1 71.97 -38.65 33.50
CA MET A 1 71.41 -39.09 32.19
C MET A 1 70.05 -39.73 32.42
N LYS A 2 69.06 -39.47 31.53
CA LYS A 2 67.62 -39.89 31.51
C LYS A 2 66.65 -38.75 31.89
N LYS A 3 66.34 -37.87 30.93
CA LYS A 3 65.23 -37.90 29.93
C LYS A 3 63.90 -37.36 30.50
N LEU A 4 63.69 -36.05 30.32
CA LEU A 4 62.39 -35.37 30.44
C LEU A 4 61.50 -35.77 29.24
N ALA A 5 60.29 -36.23 29.52
CA ALA A 5 59.24 -36.42 28.52
C ALA A 5 58.33 -35.18 28.52
N VAL A 6 58.30 -34.47 27.39
CA VAL A 6 57.39 -33.35 27.13
C VAL A 6 56.12 -33.94 26.47
N PHE A 7 54.98 -33.82 27.15
CA PHE A 7 53.67 -34.14 26.58
C PHE A 7 53.12 -32.90 25.87
N ALA A 8 53.03 -32.96 24.54
CA ALA A 8 52.36 -31.96 23.72
C ALA A 8 50.85 -32.26 23.69
N CYS A 9 50.03 -31.38 24.26
CA CYS A 9 48.58 -31.46 24.21
C CYS A 9 48.08 -30.67 22.98
N ALA A 10 47.71 -31.36 21.91
CA ALA A 10 47.12 -30.75 20.72
C ALA A 10 45.61 -30.60 20.92
N ALA A 11 45.15 -29.38 21.22
CA ALA A 11 43.73 -29.05 21.23
C ALA A 11 43.23 -28.82 19.79
N PHE A 12 42.49 -29.79 19.25
CA PHE A 12 41.75 -29.63 18.01
C PHE A 12 40.49 -28.76 18.26
N ALA A 13 40.55 -27.49 17.88
CA ALA A 13 39.36 -26.64 17.75
C ALA A 13 38.59 -27.02 16.46
N GLY A 14 37.78 -28.08 16.54
CA GLY A 14 36.86 -28.46 15.48
C GLY A 14 35.71 -27.46 15.39
N GLY A 15 35.84 -26.46 14.53
CA GLY A 15 34.74 -25.55 14.18
C GLY A 15 33.66 -26.30 13.40
N LEU A 16 32.50 -26.52 14.02
CA LEU A 16 31.32 -27.02 13.36
C LEU A 16 30.78 -25.93 12.40
N MET A 17 31.25 -25.93 11.15
CA MET A 17 30.60 -25.15 10.09
C MET A 17 29.21 -25.77 9.85
N LEU A 18 28.18 -25.11 10.36
CA LEU A 18 26.80 -25.34 9.92
C LEU A 18 26.72 -24.97 8.44
N MET A 19 26.80 -25.96 7.56
CA MET A 19 26.45 -25.79 6.16
C MET A 19 24.97 -25.39 6.09
N GLN A 20 24.72 -24.11 5.83
CA GLN A 20 23.39 -23.64 5.43
C GLN A 20 23.08 -24.26 4.07
N THR A 21 22.24 -25.30 4.07
CA THR A 21 21.67 -25.82 2.84
C THR A 21 20.85 -24.72 2.19
N ALA A 22 21.24 -24.27 1.00
CA ALA A 22 20.43 -23.39 0.19
C ALA A 22 19.06 -24.06 -0.03
N GLN A 23 18.00 -23.49 0.55
CA GLN A 23 16.65 -23.98 0.33
C GLN A 23 16.31 -23.76 -1.15
N ALA A 24 15.93 -24.82 -1.86
CA ALA A 24 15.45 -24.70 -3.23
C ALA A 24 14.21 -23.80 -3.27
N SER A 25 14.18 -22.87 -4.23
CA SER A 25 13.04 -21.97 -4.43
C SER A 25 11.78 -22.76 -4.75
N VAL A 26 10.77 -22.68 -3.90
CA VAL A 26 9.46 -23.30 -4.14
C VAL A 26 8.74 -22.50 -5.23
N PRO A 27 8.29 -23.12 -6.34
CA PRO A 27 7.51 -22.42 -7.36
C PRO A 27 6.23 -21.81 -6.77
N VAL A 28 5.94 -20.56 -7.13
CA VAL A 28 4.74 -19.86 -6.66
C VAL A 28 3.50 -20.31 -7.44
N ASP A 29 2.49 -20.82 -6.74
CA ASP A 29 1.14 -20.98 -7.31
C ASP A 29 0.43 -19.63 -7.41
N ARG A 30 0.65 -18.97 -8.55
CA ARG A 30 0.13 -17.63 -8.87
C ARG A 30 -1.40 -17.55 -8.85
N SER A 31 -2.10 -18.68 -9.05
CA SER A 31 -3.57 -18.72 -9.05
C SER A 31 -4.18 -18.41 -7.68
N ARG A 32 -3.39 -18.61 -6.63
CA ARG A 32 -3.81 -18.42 -5.23
C ARG A 32 -3.47 -17.03 -4.70
N LEU A 33 -2.59 -16.29 -5.37
CA LEU A 33 -2.21 -14.96 -4.94
C LEU A 33 -3.30 -13.94 -5.27
N LYS A 34 -3.79 -13.25 -4.25
CA LYS A 34 -4.75 -12.16 -4.38
C LYS A 34 -4.15 -10.88 -3.81
N PRO A 35 -3.92 -9.85 -4.63
CA PRO A 35 -3.40 -8.59 -4.12
C PRO A 35 -4.49 -7.89 -3.30
N MET A 36 -4.08 -7.30 -2.18
CA MET A 36 -4.97 -6.47 -1.37
C MET A 36 -4.28 -5.20 -0.89
N PHE A 37 -5.10 -4.19 -0.63
CA PHE A 37 -4.70 -2.94 0.01
C PHE A 37 -5.42 -2.84 1.34
N ILE A 38 -4.72 -2.39 2.37
CA ILE A 38 -5.32 -2.22 3.70
C ILE A 38 -4.98 -0.86 4.28
N THR A 39 -5.59 -0.56 5.42
CA THR A 39 -5.16 0.55 6.28
C THR A 39 -4.70 -0.06 7.59
N LEU A 40 -3.58 0.42 8.13
CA LEU A 40 -3.16 0.02 9.47
C LEU A 40 -3.65 1.07 10.48
N PRO A 41 -4.15 0.64 11.66
CA PRO A 41 -4.56 1.57 12.72
C PRO A 41 -3.43 2.54 13.07
N ALA A 42 -3.78 3.80 13.30
CA ALA A 42 -2.80 4.81 13.68
C ALA A 42 -2.22 4.52 15.08
N ARG A 43 -0.89 4.50 15.20
CA ARG A 43 -0.22 4.17 16.47
C ARG A 43 -0.06 5.36 17.37
N GLY A 44 -0.59 5.27 18.59
CA GLY A 44 -0.49 6.34 19.58
C GLY A 44 -1.24 7.62 19.18
N VAL A 45 -2.19 7.53 18.25
CA VAL A 45 -3.01 8.66 17.79
C VAL A 45 -4.44 8.44 18.28
N SER A 46 -4.94 9.35 19.11
CA SER A 46 -6.34 9.33 19.55
C SER A 46 -7.22 10.20 18.64
N ALA A 47 -8.52 9.91 18.58
CA ALA A 47 -9.49 10.76 17.89
C ALA A 47 -9.48 12.22 18.43
N ASN A 48 -9.26 12.41 19.73
CA ASN A 48 -9.15 13.74 20.33
C ASN A 48 -7.93 14.50 19.83
N MET A 49 -6.79 13.83 19.63
CA MET A 49 -5.62 14.45 19.03
C MET A 49 -5.88 14.86 17.57
N LEU A 50 -6.54 14.01 16.78
CA LEU A 50 -6.88 14.36 15.40
C LEU A 50 -7.85 15.54 15.34
N ARG A 51 -8.88 15.57 16.20
CA ARG A 51 -9.78 16.73 16.29
C ARG A 51 -9.05 18.01 16.71
N ALA A 52 -8.07 17.92 17.61
CA ALA A 52 -7.25 19.06 18.00
C ALA A 52 -6.39 19.55 16.83
N GLN A 53 -5.75 18.64 16.08
CA GLN A 53 -4.97 18.99 14.90
C GLN A 53 -5.84 19.61 13.79
N ALA A 54 -7.05 19.07 13.55
CA ALA A 54 -7.97 19.61 12.55
C ALA A 54 -8.46 21.04 12.85
N ARG A 55 -8.33 21.51 14.09
CA ARG A 55 -8.73 22.86 14.53
C ARG A 55 -7.55 23.80 14.74
N ALA A 56 -6.32 23.29 14.68
CA ALA A 56 -5.12 24.10 14.92
C ALA A 56 -4.88 25.05 13.75
N ALA A 57 -4.51 26.30 14.05
CA ALA A 57 -4.14 27.29 13.02
C ALA A 57 -2.84 26.89 12.27
N ALA A 58 -1.95 26.18 12.97
CA ALA A 58 -0.73 25.59 12.41
C ALA A 58 -0.64 24.11 12.84
N PRO A 59 -1.34 23.20 12.14
CA PRO A 59 -1.31 21.79 12.48
C PRO A 59 0.11 21.21 12.31
N ALA A 60 0.52 20.37 13.26
CA ALA A 60 1.76 19.62 13.19
C ALA A 60 1.53 18.29 12.46
N THR A 61 1.01 18.39 11.25
CA THR A 61 0.66 17.28 10.36
C THR A 61 0.28 17.85 8.99
N ILE A 62 0.25 16.99 7.97
CA ILE A 62 -0.35 17.32 6.67
C ILE A 62 -1.78 17.86 6.81
N PRO A 63 -2.26 18.70 5.87
CA PRO A 63 -3.65 19.16 5.88
C PRO A 63 -4.63 18.01 5.74
N PHE A 64 -5.67 18.01 6.56
CA PHE A 64 -6.78 17.07 6.50
C PHE A 64 -8.03 17.71 7.08
N PHE A 65 -9.19 17.14 6.74
CA PHE A 65 -10.44 17.48 7.38
C PHE A 65 -11.04 16.28 8.09
N THR A 66 -11.87 16.56 9.09
CA THR A 66 -12.65 15.56 9.81
C THR A 66 -14.12 15.71 9.45
N SER A 67 -14.79 14.60 9.17
CA SER A 67 -16.22 14.58 8.92
C SER A 67 -16.83 13.28 9.46
N LYS A 68 -18.15 13.17 9.37
CA LYS A 68 -18.91 12.03 9.90
C LYS A 68 -19.86 11.51 8.84
N VAL A 69 -20.07 10.20 8.84
CA VAL A 69 -21.08 9.54 8.02
C VAL A 69 -21.86 8.56 8.88
N THR A 70 -23.18 8.65 8.85
CA THR A 70 -24.05 7.64 9.45
C THR A 70 -24.28 6.54 8.43
N SER A 71 -23.89 5.32 8.78
CA SER A 71 -24.09 4.16 7.93
C SER A 71 -25.58 3.79 7.90
N PRO A 72 -26.19 3.65 6.71
CA PRO A 72 -27.59 3.25 6.61
C PRO A 72 -27.81 1.77 6.92
N VAL A 73 -26.73 0.97 7.09
CA VAL A 73 -26.80 -0.48 7.33
C VAL A 73 -27.03 -0.77 8.81
N ASP A 74 -26.37 -0.03 9.69
CA ASP A 74 -26.35 -0.27 11.13
C ASP A 74 -26.76 0.96 11.97
N GLY A 75 -27.00 2.12 11.33
CA GLY A 75 -27.37 3.37 12.00
C GLY A 75 -26.23 4.04 12.77
N ASN A 76 -25.03 3.45 12.78
CA ASN A 76 -23.89 3.99 13.52
C ASN A 76 -23.26 5.16 12.77
N THR A 77 -22.79 6.16 13.53
CA THR A 77 -22.07 7.31 12.97
C THR A 77 -20.57 7.09 13.07
N TYR A 78 -19.91 7.08 11.93
CA TYR A 78 -18.47 6.89 11.79
C TYR A 78 -17.79 8.22 11.50
N GLU A 79 -16.83 8.58 12.35
CA GLU A 79 -15.91 9.68 12.08
C GLU A 79 -14.83 9.21 11.11
N PHE A 80 -14.49 10.06 10.14
CA PHE A 80 -13.43 9.81 9.19
C PHE A 80 -12.60 11.06 8.96
N HIS A 81 -11.36 10.82 8.53
CA HIS A 81 -10.39 11.87 8.23
C HIS A 81 -9.90 11.69 6.79
N ILE A 82 -9.88 12.77 6.02
CA ILE A 82 -9.42 12.76 4.63
C ILE A 82 -8.41 13.88 4.44
N MET A 83 -7.34 13.57 3.70
CA MET A 83 -6.31 14.52 3.32
C MET A 83 -6.88 15.66 2.47
N GLY A 84 -6.46 16.90 2.76
CA GLY A 84 -6.91 18.11 2.07
C GLY A 84 -7.94 18.95 2.82
N THR A 85 -8.42 19.99 2.16
CA THR A 85 -9.50 20.88 2.60
C THR A 85 -10.86 20.18 2.47
N ASN A 86 -11.82 20.47 3.35
CA ASN A 86 -13.15 19.87 3.28
C ASN A 86 -13.96 20.39 2.07
N PRO A 87 -14.22 19.58 1.02
CA PRO A 87 -14.92 20.03 -0.17
C PRO A 87 -16.39 20.41 0.06
N THR A 88 -16.99 20.00 1.19
CA THR A 88 -18.38 20.36 1.53
C THR A 88 -18.49 21.72 2.19
N ALA A 89 -17.38 22.25 2.71
CA ALA A 89 -17.33 23.56 3.37
C ALA A 89 -16.67 24.60 2.46
N GLU A 90 -15.53 24.24 1.86
CA GLU A 90 -14.72 25.14 1.04
C GLU A 90 -14.23 24.44 -0.23
N LYS A 91 -14.23 25.17 -1.34
CA LYS A 91 -13.82 24.67 -2.66
C LYS A 91 -12.38 25.05 -2.99
N VAL A 92 -11.53 25.08 -1.97
CA VAL A 92 -10.12 25.47 -2.06
C VAL A 92 -9.27 24.23 -2.25
N SER A 93 -8.32 24.30 -3.18
CA SER A 93 -7.39 23.21 -3.47
C SER A 93 -6.31 23.11 -2.42
N THR A 94 -5.89 21.88 -2.12
CA THR A 94 -4.77 21.60 -1.24
C THR A 94 -3.65 20.93 -2.03
N THR A 95 -2.42 21.40 -1.80
CA THR A 95 -1.23 20.65 -2.20
C THR A 95 -0.70 19.91 -0.99
N VAL A 96 -0.54 18.59 -1.11
CA VAL A 96 0.07 17.75 -0.09
C VAL A 96 1.45 17.36 -0.55
N HIS A 97 2.43 17.73 0.27
CA HIS A 97 3.83 17.44 0.00
C HIS A 97 4.15 16.00 0.33
N TYR A 98 4.79 15.27 -0.59
CA TYR A 98 5.20 13.89 -0.38
C TYR A 98 6.70 13.70 -0.57
N VAL A 99 7.27 12.75 0.18
CA VAL A 99 8.68 12.33 0.06
C VAL A 99 8.72 11.01 -0.70
N PRO A 100 9.20 10.97 -1.95
CA PRO A 100 9.35 9.72 -2.69
C PRO A 100 10.52 8.88 -2.14
N ILE A 101 10.23 7.68 -1.68
CA ILE A 101 11.23 6.75 -1.14
C ILE A 101 11.11 5.41 -1.84
N MET A 102 12.25 4.82 -2.19
CA MET A 102 12.36 3.51 -2.83
C MET A 102 13.24 2.62 -1.97
N LEU A 103 12.81 1.38 -1.76
CA LEU A 103 13.58 0.43 -0.97
C LEU A 103 14.31 -0.54 -1.91
N ARG A 104 15.64 -0.58 -1.82
CA ARG A 104 16.42 -1.74 -2.28
C ARG A 104 16.49 -2.71 -1.11
N ILE A 105 15.84 -3.87 -1.27
CA ILE A 105 15.66 -4.82 -0.16
C ILE A 105 16.59 -6.01 -0.35
N HIS A 106 17.47 -6.23 0.63
CA HIS A 106 18.42 -7.34 0.69
C HIS A 106 17.85 -8.46 1.56
N PHE A 107 17.54 -9.62 0.97
CA PHE A 107 16.96 -10.77 1.65
C PHE A 107 18.01 -11.71 2.23
N PRO A 108 17.66 -12.54 3.24
CA PRO A 108 18.60 -13.45 3.89
C PRO A 108 19.24 -14.49 2.96
N ASP A 109 18.58 -14.85 1.87
CA ASP A 109 19.07 -15.80 0.86
C ASP A 109 20.01 -15.18 -0.18
N GLY A 110 20.35 -13.89 -0.03
CA GLY A 110 21.18 -13.13 -0.97
C GLY A 110 20.41 -12.49 -2.12
N THR A 111 19.09 -12.71 -2.22
CA THR A 111 18.25 -12.02 -3.20
C THR A 111 18.23 -10.51 -2.92
N VAL A 112 18.36 -9.71 -3.97
CA VAL A 112 18.25 -8.26 -3.89
C VAL A 112 17.18 -7.78 -4.85
N LEU A 113 16.13 -7.17 -4.30
CA LEU A 113 15.07 -6.54 -5.09
C LEU A 113 15.36 -5.05 -5.19
N ASP A 114 15.81 -4.63 -6.39
CA ASP A 114 16.30 -3.27 -6.67
C ASP A 114 15.36 -2.52 -7.63
N PRO A 115 14.60 -1.51 -7.17
CA PRO A 115 13.67 -0.78 -8.03
C PRO A 115 14.35 0.14 -9.06
N THR A 116 15.67 0.32 -9.00
CA THR A 116 16.42 1.06 -10.04
C THR A 116 16.65 0.23 -11.30
N LYS A 117 16.39 -1.08 -11.24
CA LYS A 117 16.49 -1.99 -12.39
C LYS A 117 15.16 -2.13 -13.11
N PRO A 118 15.16 -2.56 -14.40
CA PRO A 118 13.94 -2.92 -15.10
C PRO A 118 13.18 -4.05 -14.38
N GLY A 119 11.85 -4.04 -14.51
CA GLY A 119 11.02 -5.16 -14.09
C GLY A 119 11.24 -6.41 -14.96
N CYS A 120 10.65 -7.54 -14.58
CA CYS A 120 10.74 -8.74 -15.40
C CYS A 120 10.12 -8.52 -16.78
N ASN A 121 10.87 -8.88 -17.84
CA ASN A 121 10.51 -8.67 -19.24
C ASN A 121 10.21 -7.20 -19.58
N ASP A 122 10.88 -6.28 -18.89
CA ASP A 122 10.73 -4.86 -19.07
C ASP A 122 12.06 -4.21 -19.47
N THR A 123 11.99 -3.02 -20.04
CA THR A 123 13.15 -2.18 -20.38
C THR A 123 13.23 -0.91 -19.54
N VAL A 124 12.15 -0.56 -18.84
CA VAL A 124 12.04 0.65 -18.01
C VAL A 124 12.22 0.28 -16.55
N SER A 125 13.03 1.05 -15.82
CA SER A 125 13.22 0.84 -14.38
C SER A 125 11.89 0.89 -13.61
N VAL A 126 11.76 0.03 -12.60
CA VAL A 126 10.57 -0.05 -11.75
C VAL A 126 10.24 1.30 -11.11
N GLN A 127 11.26 2.03 -10.65
CA GLN A 127 11.12 3.37 -10.10
C GLN A 127 10.48 4.36 -11.09
N GLN A 128 10.88 4.30 -12.35
CA GLN A 128 10.39 5.21 -13.38
C GLN A 128 8.94 4.86 -13.72
N ARG A 129 8.57 3.58 -13.74
CA ARG A 129 7.17 3.18 -13.93
C ARG A 129 6.27 3.63 -12.78
N PHE A 130 6.74 3.44 -11.54
CA PHE A 130 5.95 3.80 -10.37
C PHE A 130 5.76 5.30 -10.24
N PHE A 131 6.86 6.08 -10.17
CA PHE A 131 6.80 7.53 -10.01
C PHE A 131 6.46 8.29 -11.29
N GLY A 132 6.58 7.66 -12.46
CA GLY A 132 6.10 8.18 -13.74
C GLY A 132 4.62 7.89 -14.01
N SER A 133 3.92 7.18 -13.12
CA SER A 133 2.53 6.80 -13.31
C SER A 133 1.55 7.97 -13.14
N PRO A 134 0.28 7.81 -13.58
CA PRO A 134 -0.82 8.73 -13.27
C PRO A 134 -1.09 8.98 -11.78
N LEU A 135 -0.50 8.19 -10.88
CA LEU A 135 -0.58 8.42 -9.45
C LEU A 135 0.10 9.74 -9.04
N PHE A 136 1.22 10.07 -9.70
CA PHE A 136 2.05 11.23 -9.36
C PHE A 136 2.06 12.27 -10.47
N ASN A 137 1.76 11.89 -11.71
CA ASN A 137 1.79 12.79 -12.86
C ASN A 137 0.37 13.02 -13.39
N PRO A 138 -0.02 14.27 -13.68
CA PRO A 138 -1.29 14.55 -14.32
C PRO A 138 -1.46 13.82 -15.65
N THR A 139 -2.64 13.25 -15.88
CA THR A 139 -3.04 12.72 -17.18
C THR A 139 -4.51 13.07 -17.43
N ALA A 140 -4.92 13.09 -18.69
CA ALA A 140 -6.32 13.22 -19.05
C ALA A 140 -7.09 11.99 -18.56
N LEU A 141 -8.14 12.23 -17.75
CA LEU A 141 -8.96 11.18 -17.15
C LEU A 141 -10.42 11.33 -17.58
N THR A 142 -11.03 10.20 -17.93
CA THR A 142 -12.46 10.08 -18.23
C THR A 142 -13.08 9.01 -17.34
N SER A 143 -14.30 9.24 -16.88
CA SER A 143 -15.09 8.27 -16.09
C SER A 143 -16.50 8.22 -16.64
N ASN A 144 -16.93 7.05 -17.10
CA ASN A 144 -18.22 6.84 -17.78
C ASN A 144 -18.46 7.83 -18.93
N GLY A 145 -17.43 8.12 -19.73
CA GLY A 145 -17.48 9.07 -20.84
C GLY A 145 -17.44 10.55 -20.44
N ILE A 146 -17.43 10.87 -19.14
CA ILE A 146 -17.31 12.24 -18.63
C ILE A 146 -15.83 12.57 -18.38
N ALA A 147 -15.34 13.66 -18.97
CA ALA A 147 -14.02 14.18 -18.67
C ALA A 147 -13.94 14.66 -17.21
N VAL A 148 -13.02 14.07 -16.43
CA VAL A 148 -12.77 14.44 -15.03
C VAL A 148 -11.70 15.53 -14.94
N GLY A 149 -10.92 15.72 -16.01
CA GLY A 149 -9.88 16.74 -16.16
C GLY A 149 -8.50 16.13 -16.42
N ASN A 150 -7.49 17.00 -16.52
CA ASN A 150 -6.08 16.60 -16.57
C ASN A 150 -5.47 16.72 -15.16
N THR A 151 -5.39 15.61 -14.44
CA THR A 151 -4.99 15.59 -13.02
C THR A 151 -4.43 14.21 -12.61
N GLN A 152 -3.97 14.08 -11.37
CA GLN A 152 -3.53 12.80 -10.80
C GLN A 152 -4.73 11.88 -10.57
N ILE A 153 -4.55 10.57 -10.75
CA ILE A 153 -5.66 9.61 -10.65
C ILE A 153 -6.34 9.66 -9.28
N ILE A 154 -5.57 9.81 -8.20
CA ILE A 154 -6.07 9.92 -6.82
C ILE A 154 -6.88 11.20 -6.57
N ASP A 155 -6.47 12.32 -7.17
CA ASP A 155 -7.22 13.58 -7.12
C ASP A 155 -8.57 13.41 -7.84
N ALA A 156 -8.55 12.84 -9.05
CA ALA A 156 -9.77 12.54 -9.79
C ALA A 156 -10.73 11.64 -9.01
N PHE A 157 -10.21 10.61 -8.33
CA PHE A 157 -11.01 9.79 -7.43
C PHE A 157 -11.64 10.60 -6.30
N GLN A 158 -10.86 11.37 -5.56
CA GLN A 158 -11.38 12.17 -4.47
C GLN A 158 -12.43 13.18 -4.96
N ARG A 159 -12.21 13.80 -6.12
CA ARG A 159 -13.19 14.71 -6.72
C ARG A 159 -14.48 13.99 -7.13
N ALA A 160 -14.38 12.78 -7.67
CA ALA A 160 -15.56 11.96 -8.01
C ALA A 160 -16.36 11.59 -6.75
N GLU A 161 -15.70 11.33 -5.62
CA GLU A 161 -16.36 11.03 -4.35
C GLU A 161 -17.25 12.19 -3.87
N PHE A 162 -16.79 13.42 -4.08
CA PHE A 162 -17.46 14.66 -3.65
C PHE A 162 -18.07 15.44 -4.82
N TRP A 163 -18.37 14.77 -5.94
CA TRP A 163 -18.71 15.43 -7.21
C TRP A 163 -19.84 16.46 -7.10
N GLN A 164 -20.87 16.18 -6.30
CA GLN A 164 -21.99 17.10 -6.07
C GLN A 164 -21.57 18.47 -5.48
N TYR A 165 -20.44 18.53 -4.79
CA TYR A 165 -19.90 19.74 -4.17
C TYR A 165 -18.86 20.44 -5.04
N VAL A 166 -18.06 19.66 -5.77
CA VAL A 166 -16.86 20.16 -6.47
C VAL A 166 -17.02 20.29 -7.98
N LYS A 167 -18.11 19.78 -8.57
CA LYS A 167 -18.39 19.93 -10.01
C LYS A 167 -18.40 21.41 -10.41
N GLY A 168 -17.63 21.76 -11.46
CA GLY A 168 -17.52 23.13 -11.96
C GLY A 168 -16.67 24.06 -11.09
N THR A 169 -15.97 23.52 -10.09
CA THR A 169 -15.06 24.27 -9.21
C THR A 169 -13.61 23.89 -9.51
N GLY A 170 -12.67 24.72 -9.05
CA GLY A 170 -11.24 24.46 -9.12
C GLY A 170 -10.69 23.59 -8.00
N TYR A 171 -11.52 22.91 -7.20
CA TYR A 171 -11.08 22.09 -6.07
C TYR A 171 -10.25 20.87 -6.52
N HIS A 172 -9.11 20.68 -5.87
CA HIS A 172 -8.19 19.57 -6.03
C HIS A 172 -7.48 19.20 -4.71
N VAL A 173 -7.04 17.95 -4.60
CA VAL A 173 -6.05 17.49 -3.61
C VAL A 173 -4.90 16.87 -4.36
N LEU A 174 -3.85 17.67 -4.59
CA LEU A 174 -2.71 17.30 -5.43
C LEU A 174 -1.53 16.85 -4.58
N LEU A 175 -0.84 15.81 -5.02
CA LEU A 175 0.46 15.43 -4.48
C LEU A 175 1.57 16.21 -5.19
N ALA A 176 2.48 16.81 -4.41
CA ALA A 176 3.68 17.45 -4.92
C ALA A 176 4.93 16.85 -4.25
N ALA A 177 5.86 16.35 -5.07
CA ALA A 177 7.11 15.79 -4.56
C ALA A 177 7.97 16.90 -3.97
N VAL A 178 8.55 16.69 -2.78
CA VAL A 178 9.49 17.65 -2.17
C VAL A 178 10.93 17.45 -2.61
N ALA A 179 11.21 16.32 -3.26
CA ALA A 179 12.53 15.92 -3.72
C ALA A 179 12.42 14.84 -4.80
N GLN A 180 13.54 14.54 -5.46
CA GLN A 180 13.67 13.37 -6.31
C GLN A 180 13.56 12.07 -5.51
N PRO A 181 13.14 10.95 -6.12
CA PRO A 181 13.08 9.65 -5.45
C PRO A 181 14.40 9.26 -4.79
N ARG A 182 14.32 8.88 -3.52
CA ARG A 182 15.50 8.45 -2.73
C ARG A 182 15.55 6.93 -2.66
N LEU A 183 16.66 6.34 -3.10
CA LEU A 183 16.91 4.92 -2.92
C LEU A 183 17.53 4.66 -1.55
N ILE A 184 16.91 3.78 -0.76
CA ILE A 184 17.35 3.39 0.56
C ILE A 184 17.59 1.88 0.57
N ASP A 185 18.81 1.49 0.89
CA ASP A 185 19.14 0.09 1.16
C ASP A 185 18.59 -0.32 2.53
N VAL A 186 17.83 -1.42 2.54
CA VAL A 186 17.30 -2.03 3.77
C VAL A 186 17.54 -3.53 3.74
N THR A 187 17.89 -4.10 4.89
CA THR A 187 17.96 -5.55 5.05
C THR A 187 16.60 -6.06 5.48
N ALA A 188 16.07 -7.06 4.77
CA ALA A 188 14.83 -7.69 5.14
C ALA A 188 14.98 -8.41 6.51
N PRO A 189 13.91 -8.47 7.32
CA PRO A 189 13.89 -9.29 8.53
C PRO A 189 14.34 -10.73 8.24
N ARG A 190 15.04 -11.38 9.19
CA ARG A 190 15.59 -12.74 9.01
C ARG A 190 14.53 -13.80 8.68
N SER A 191 13.27 -13.57 9.07
CA SER A 191 12.11 -14.43 8.79
C SER A 191 11.54 -14.24 7.37
N SER A 192 12.05 -13.29 6.60
CA SER A 192 11.58 -13.01 5.25
C SER A 192 11.98 -14.12 4.30
N LEU A 193 11.11 -14.39 3.33
CA LEU A 193 11.31 -15.42 2.31
C LEU A 193 11.32 -14.79 0.93
N THR A 194 11.92 -15.48 -0.05
CA THR A 194 11.70 -15.18 -1.46
C THR A 194 11.16 -16.40 -2.18
N ALA A 195 10.49 -16.17 -3.31
CA ALA A 195 9.99 -17.24 -4.14
C ALA A 195 10.20 -16.90 -5.63
N ASP A 196 10.56 -17.92 -6.41
CA ASP A 196 10.84 -17.76 -7.83
C ASP A 196 9.56 -17.53 -8.62
N VAL A 197 9.60 -16.50 -9.47
CA VAL A 197 8.53 -16.12 -10.39
C VAL A 197 8.93 -16.35 -11.86
N GLY A 198 9.96 -17.15 -12.13
CA GLY A 198 10.37 -17.54 -13.48
C GLY A 198 11.07 -16.42 -14.26
N CYS A 199 11.69 -15.47 -13.55
CA CYS A 199 12.34 -14.30 -14.14
C CYS A 199 13.80 -14.15 -13.68
N GLY A 200 14.32 -15.13 -12.92
CA GLY A 200 15.62 -15.02 -12.26
C GLY A 200 15.53 -14.33 -10.89
N THR A 201 16.58 -14.52 -10.09
CA THR A 201 16.58 -14.17 -8.66
C THR A 201 16.36 -12.68 -8.38
N ALA A 202 16.84 -11.79 -9.26
CA ALA A 202 16.64 -10.34 -9.14
C ALA A 202 15.17 -9.88 -9.24
N HIS A 203 14.29 -10.79 -9.68
CA HIS A 203 12.87 -10.54 -9.89
C HIS A 203 12.00 -11.43 -9.00
N ASN A 204 12.58 -12.18 -8.07
CA ASN A 204 11.82 -13.02 -7.14
C ASN A 204 10.73 -12.22 -6.39
N LEU A 205 9.69 -12.92 -5.97
CA LEU A 205 8.68 -12.36 -5.07
C LEU A 205 9.19 -12.45 -3.63
N GLY A 206 9.41 -11.30 -2.99
CA GLY A 206 9.75 -11.19 -1.58
C GLY A 206 8.52 -11.21 -0.69
N LEU A 207 8.56 -11.98 0.40
CA LEU A 207 7.51 -12.05 1.41
C LEU A 207 8.07 -11.53 2.74
N ILE A 208 7.39 -10.53 3.31
CA ILE A 208 7.78 -9.93 4.60
C ILE A 208 6.54 -9.83 5.48
N SER A 209 6.66 -10.17 6.77
CA SER A 209 5.59 -9.90 7.74
C SER A 209 5.28 -8.41 7.75
N ILE A 210 3.99 -8.06 7.67
CA ILE A 210 3.58 -6.65 7.65
C ILE A 210 4.03 -5.90 8.91
N ALA A 211 4.09 -6.57 10.06
CA ALA A 211 4.54 -5.96 11.31
C ALA A 211 6.03 -5.59 11.26
N ASP A 212 6.87 -6.48 10.72
CA ASP A 212 8.30 -6.23 10.63
C ASP A 212 8.62 -5.17 9.56
N TYR A 213 7.95 -5.26 8.42
CA TYR A 213 8.07 -4.28 7.34
C TYR A 213 7.62 -2.89 7.78
N ASP A 214 6.56 -2.80 8.56
CA ASP A 214 6.07 -1.54 9.10
C ASP A 214 7.07 -0.87 10.07
N ASN A 215 7.79 -1.64 10.88
CA ASN A 215 8.88 -1.11 11.72
C ASN A 215 10.02 -0.52 10.87
N VAL A 216 10.35 -1.15 9.73
CA VAL A 216 11.31 -0.60 8.75
C VAL A 216 10.78 0.72 8.20
N LEU A 217 9.51 0.78 7.79
CA LEU A 217 8.92 2.00 7.22
C LEU A 217 8.88 3.16 8.22
N VAL A 218 8.61 2.91 9.51
CA VAL A 218 8.67 3.96 10.54
C VAL A 218 10.07 4.50 10.70
N SER A 219 11.08 3.62 10.74
CA SER A 219 12.48 4.05 10.84
C SER A 219 12.89 4.93 9.65
N VAL A 220 12.56 4.49 8.43
CA VAL A 220 12.79 5.23 7.19
C VAL A 220 12.04 6.57 7.21
N THR A 221 10.77 6.57 7.61
CA THR A 221 9.94 7.79 7.70
C THR A 221 10.53 8.79 8.68
N ASN A 222 10.92 8.34 9.88
CA ASN A 222 11.53 9.19 10.90
C ASN A 222 12.84 9.83 10.45
N LYS A 223 13.56 9.19 9.52
CA LYS A 223 14.83 9.69 9.01
C LYS A 223 14.66 10.68 7.85
N TYR A 224 13.69 10.48 6.97
CA TYR A 224 13.65 11.18 5.68
C TYR A 224 12.45 12.11 5.46
N ALA A 225 11.48 12.13 6.38
CA ALA A 225 10.33 13.02 6.28
C ALA A 225 10.10 13.83 7.55
N THR A 226 9.26 14.84 7.43
CA THR A 226 8.68 15.62 8.54
C THR A 226 7.17 15.38 8.60
N VAL A 227 6.53 15.75 9.71
CA VAL A 227 5.08 15.52 9.91
C VAL A 227 4.19 16.24 8.88
N ASN A 228 4.70 17.29 8.24
CA ASN A 228 4.01 18.04 7.19
C ASN A 228 4.20 17.44 5.79
N GLN A 229 4.83 16.27 5.70
CA GLN A 229 5.08 15.55 4.47
C GLN A 229 4.57 14.12 4.59
N VAL A 230 4.10 13.53 3.49
CA VAL A 230 3.75 12.11 3.40
C VAL A 230 4.90 11.35 2.73
N PRO A 231 5.69 10.54 3.42
CA PRO A 231 6.53 9.57 2.73
C PRO A 231 5.63 8.62 1.93
N VAL A 232 5.92 8.53 0.64
CA VAL A 232 5.36 7.51 -0.25
C VAL A 232 6.48 6.56 -0.58
N ILE A 233 6.41 5.40 0.06
CA ILE A 233 7.47 4.39 0.06
C ILE A 233 7.10 3.31 -0.93
N MET A 234 8.02 2.97 -1.82
CA MET A 234 7.82 1.93 -2.82
C MET A 234 8.81 0.79 -2.65
N SER A 235 8.30 -0.43 -2.77
CA SER A 235 9.09 -1.66 -2.87
C SER A 235 8.85 -2.32 -4.23
N TYR A 236 9.80 -3.14 -4.66
CA TYR A 236 9.72 -3.92 -5.90
C TYR A 236 9.52 -5.40 -5.57
N ASN A 237 8.49 -6.03 -6.15
CA ASN A 237 8.13 -7.44 -5.96
C ASN A 237 8.09 -7.87 -4.50
N VAL A 238 7.61 -7.01 -3.60
CA VAL A 238 7.38 -7.38 -2.19
C VAL A 238 5.90 -7.44 -1.90
N VAL A 239 5.48 -8.55 -1.31
CA VAL A 239 4.15 -8.74 -0.74
C VAL A 239 4.26 -8.88 0.77
N LEU A 240 3.27 -8.36 1.49
CA LEU A 240 3.25 -8.44 2.94
C LEU A 240 2.26 -9.50 3.41
N THR A 241 2.66 -10.22 4.46
CA THR A 241 1.88 -11.30 5.07
C THR A 241 1.34 -10.89 6.43
N PHE A 242 0.17 -11.40 6.80
CA PHE A 242 -0.29 -11.39 8.18
C PHE A 242 0.41 -12.50 8.96
N GLY A 243 1.35 -12.11 9.82
CA GLY A 243 2.21 -13.06 10.53
C GLY A 243 3.43 -13.51 9.71
N PRO A 244 4.17 -14.52 10.19
CA PRO A 244 5.39 -15.00 9.54
C PRO A 244 5.14 -15.43 8.09
N PRO A 245 6.03 -15.08 7.15
CA PRO A 245 5.96 -15.58 5.78
C PRO A 245 5.92 -17.11 5.72
N ASP A 246 5.05 -17.65 4.87
CA ASP A 246 4.93 -19.09 4.63
C ASP A 246 5.04 -19.39 3.12
N PRO A 247 5.71 -20.49 2.72
CA PRO A 247 5.87 -20.85 1.30
C PRO A 247 4.56 -21.15 0.55
N LYS A 248 3.43 -21.30 1.27
CA LYS A 248 2.11 -21.57 0.70
C LYS A 248 1.30 -20.28 0.51
N PHE A 249 1.85 -19.12 0.87
CA PHE A 249 1.22 -17.80 0.76
C PHE A 249 -0.14 -17.71 1.47
N SER A 250 -0.29 -18.41 2.60
CA SER A 250 -1.59 -18.62 3.23
C SER A 250 -2.19 -17.33 3.82
N ASN A 251 -1.35 -16.40 4.25
CA ASN A 251 -1.74 -15.14 4.88
C ASN A 251 -1.33 -13.89 4.07
N CYS A 252 -1.26 -14.01 2.76
CA CYS A 252 -0.81 -13.01 1.78
C CYS A 252 -2.03 -12.46 0.98
N CYS A 253 -2.00 -11.33 0.26
CA CYS A 253 -0.85 -10.53 -0.17
C CYS A 253 -1.14 -9.03 -0.12
N VAL A 254 -0.75 -8.37 0.97
CA VAL A 254 -0.87 -6.92 1.07
C VAL A 254 0.22 -6.29 0.20
N ILE A 255 -0.19 -5.59 -0.87
CA ILE A 255 0.72 -4.89 -1.79
C ILE A 255 0.76 -3.38 -1.54
N GLY A 256 -0.03 -2.90 -0.58
CA GLY A 256 0.02 -1.50 -0.19
C GLY A 256 -0.82 -1.25 1.05
N TYR A 257 -0.39 -0.26 1.81
CA TYR A 257 -1.14 0.23 2.95
C TYR A 257 -0.73 1.66 3.28
N HIS A 258 -1.51 2.30 4.12
CA HIS A 258 -1.13 3.54 4.76
C HIS A 258 -1.42 3.47 6.25
N SER A 259 -0.75 4.33 7.00
CA SER A 259 -0.97 4.48 8.42
C SER A 259 -0.51 5.85 8.89
N ALA A 260 -0.71 6.09 10.18
CA ALA A 260 -0.15 7.23 10.87
C ALA A 260 0.41 6.82 12.23
N TYR A 261 1.28 7.64 12.80
CA TYR A 261 1.73 7.46 14.18
C TYR A 261 2.04 8.81 14.83
N LEU A 262 1.95 8.83 16.15
CA LEU A 262 2.40 9.98 16.94
C LEU A 262 3.92 10.04 16.95
N ARG A 263 4.50 11.12 16.43
CA ARG A 263 5.95 11.37 16.41
C ARG A 263 6.36 12.23 17.61
N GLY A 264 5.96 11.80 18.81
CA GLY A 264 6.17 12.54 20.05
C GLY A 264 5.57 13.95 19.98
N ARG A 265 6.33 14.96 20.45
CA ARG A 265 5.90 16.37 20.41
C ARG A 265 5.86 16.96 18.99
N ASN A 266 6.41 16.27 17.99
CA ASN A 266 6.50 16.78 16.63
C ASN A 266 5.18 16.64 15.86
N GLY A 267 4.16 15.99 16.42
CA GLY A 267 2.84 15.87 15.80
C GLY A 267 2.55 14.49 15.20
N ILE A 268 1.63 14.44 14.25
CA ILE A 268 1.16 13.18 13.65
C ILE A 268 1.85 12.98 12.31
N GLN A 269 2.52 11.85 12.13
CA GLN A 269 3.16 11.47 10.88
C GLN A 269 2.29 10.48 10.13
N THR A 270 1.80 10.86 8.96
CA THR A 270 1.15 9.96 8.00
C THR A 270 2.18 9.46 6.99
N TYR A 271 2.06 8.22 6.53
CA TYR A 271 2.87 7.64 5.46
C TYR A 271 2.05 6.61 4.66
N ALA A 272 2.51 6.35 3.44
CA ALA A 272 1.93 5.36 2.55
C ALA A 272 3.02 4.47 1.96
N ASN A 273 2.65 3.22 1.69
CA ASN A 273 3.47 2.26 1.00
C ASN A 273 2.70 1.58 -0.14
N GLY A 274 3.40 1.31 -1.24
CA GLY A 274 2.92 0.47 -2.33
C GLY A 274 4.03 -0.36 -2.95
N ALA A 275 3.72 -1.57 -3.37
CA ALA A 275 4.63 -2.42 -4.12
C ALA A 275 4.36 -2.26 -5.62
N TYR A 276 5.42 -2.06 -6.40
CA TYR A 276 5.37 -2.38 -7.82
C TYR A 276 5.61 -3.88 -7.96
N VAL A 277 4.67 -4.58 -8.59
CA VAL A 277 4.75 -6.03 -8.76
C VAL A 277 4.77 -6.34 -10.25
N ASP A 278 5.70 -7.18 -10.68
CA ASP A 278 5.84 -7.59 -12.06
C ASP A 278 4.55 -8.19 -12.63
N HIS A 279 4.37 -7.96 -13.92
CA HIS A 279 3.21 -8.43 -14.64
C HIS A 279 3.07 -9.95 -14.53
N GLY A 280 1.86 -10.41 -14.21
CA GLY A 280 1.52 -11.82 -14.20
C GLY A 280 1.94 -12.57 -12.93
N ILE A 281 2.45 -11.91 -11.88
CA ILE A 281 2.66 -12.52 -10.56
C ILE A 281 1.32 -12.92 -9.92
N PHE A 282 0.33 -12.03 -9.98
CA PHE A 282 -1.03 -12.36 -9.57
C PHE A 282 -1.76 -12.99 -10.75
N GLY A 283 -2.41 -14.14 -10.54
CA GLY A 283 -3.16 -14.88 -11.56
C GLY A 283 -4.39 -14.17 -12.14
N VAL A 284 -4.54 -12.87 -11.89
CA VAL A 284 -5.52 -12.03 -12.56
C VAL A 284 -4.96 -11.68 -13.94
N THR A 285 -5.65 -12.12 -15.00
CA THR A 285 -5.30 -11.71 -16.36
C THR A 285 -5.43 -10.20 -16.43
N SER A 286 -4.32 -9.49 -16.70
CA SER A 286 -4.24 -8.03 -16.88
C SER A 286 -5.01 -7.50 -18.10
N LYS A 287 -6.07 -8.19 -18.52
CA LYS A 287 -7.02 -7.67 -19.49
C LYS A 287 -8.02 -6.83 -18.72
N THR A 288 -7.74 -5.53 -18.70
CA THR A 288 -8.56 -4.46 -18.10
C THR A 288 -8.27 -4.24 -16.61
N PHE A 289 -7.60 -3.13 -16.29
CA PHE A 289 -7.86 -2.41 -15.04
C PHE A 289 -9.32 -1.93 -15.10
N THR A 290 -10.25 -2.85 -14.84
CA THR A 290 -11.66 -2.53 -14.70
C THR A 290 -11.80 -1.95 -13.31
N LEU A 291 -11.84 -0.63 -13.27
CA LEU A 291 -12.15 0.12 -12.09
C LEU A 291 -13.60 -0.21 -11.69
N GLY A 292 -13.75 -1.16 -10.77
CA GLY A 292 -15.04 -1.63 -10.28
C GLY A 292 -15.62 -2.82 -11.05
N ARG A 293 -15.24 -4.03 -10.63
CA ARG A 293 -16.14 -5.19 -10.68
C ARG A 293 -15.89 -6.08 -9.46
N THR A 294 -16.38 -5.64 -8.30
CA THR A 294 -16.75 -6.59 -7.25
C THR A 294 -17.82 -7.51 -7.84
N ASN A 295 -17.68 -8.81 -7.66
CA ASN A 295 -18.64 -9.83 -8.11
C ASN A 295 -20.08 -9.33 -7.93
N SER A 296 -20.70 -8.94 -9.05
CA SER A 296 -22.13 -8.80 -9.16
C SER A 296 -22.69 -10.18 -8.89
N ALA A 297 -23.31 -10.37 -7.73
CA ALA A 297 -24.24 -11.47 -7.52
C ALA A 297 -25.18 -11.50 -8.74
N SER A 298 -25.21 -12.63 -9.44
CA SER A 298 -26.18 -12.89 -10.48
C SER A 298 -27.57 -12.60 -9.94
N CYS A 299 -28.16 -11.50 -10.38
CA CYS A 299 -29.61 -11.34 -10.31
C CYS A 299 -30.16 -12.17 -11.47
N SER A 300 -30.26 -13.49 -11.29
CA SER A 300 -30.93 -14.34 -12.27
C SER A 300 -32.42 -14.08 -12.17
N THR A 301 -32.96 -13.39 -13.16
CA THR A 301 -34.40 -13.38 -13.42
C THR A 301 -34.80 -14.80 -13.82
N ILE A 302 -35.34 -15.59 -12.88
CA ILE A 302 -36.10 -16.79 -13.23
C ILE A 302 -37.38 -16.29 -13.88
N ARG A 303 -37.44 -16.33 -15.22
CA ARG A 303 -38.73 -16.33 -15.94
C ARG A 303 -39.33 -17.72 -15.76
N SER A 304 -40.24 -17.88 -14.80
CA SER A 304 -41.27 -18.91 -14.88
C SER A 304 -42.52 -18.29 -15.49
N ALA A 305 -43.04 -18.92 -16.53
CA ALA A 305 -44.29 -18.57 -17.16
C ALA A 305 -45.47 -18.65 -16.17
N GLY A 306 -46.45 -17.74 -16.33
CA GLY A 306 -47.82 -17.98 -15.90
C GLY A 306 -48.36 -17.07 -14.79
N THR A 307 -49.36 -16.27 -15.19
CA THR A 307 -50.51 -15.79 -14.39
C THR A 307 -50.45 -14.36 -13.80
N ARG A 308 -51.60 -13.69 -13.95
CA ARG A 308 -51.92 -12.26 -13.79
C ARG A 308 -51.74 -11.69 -12.37
N LEU A 309 -51.62 -10.35 -12.38
CA LEU A 309 -52.18 -9.33 -11.47
C LEU A 309 -51.26 -8.63 -10.45
N ARG A 310 -51.35 -7.29 -10.56
CA ARG A 310 -51.15 -6.18 -9.60
C ARG A 310 -49.82 -5.39 -9.63
N ARG A 311 -50.03 -4.07 -9.64
CA ARG A 311 -49.07 -2.96 -9.61
C ARG A 311 -48.23 -3.00 -8.33
N GLY A 312 -46.93 -2.73 -8.47
CA GLY A 312 -46.03 -2.41 -7.38
C GLY A 312 -44.72 -1.83 -7.92
N VAL A 313 -44.53 -0.53 -7.76
CA VAL A 313 -43.28 0.17 -8.07
C VAL A 313 -42.19 -0.37 -7.15
N THR A 314 -41.17 -1.01 -7.71
CA THR A 314 -39.95 -1.40 -6.97
C THR A 314 -38.75 -0.71 -7.60
N SER A 315 -38.28 0.34 -6.94
CA SER A 315 -37.02 1.02 -7.23
C SER A 315 -35.87 0.11 -6.74
N ALA A 316 -35.17 -0.55 -7.66
CA ALA A 316 -33.92 -1.23 -7.35
C ALA A 316 -32.79 -0.19 -7.28
N ARG A 317 -32.40 0.21 -6.06
CA ARG A 317 -31.20 1.02 -5.82
C ARG A 317 -29.98 0.12 -5.86
N CYS A 318 -29.05 0.43 -6.78
CA CYS A 318 -27.76 -0.23 -6.90
C CYS A 318 -26.79 0.42 -5.89
N SER A 319 -26.40 -0.31 -4.84
CA SER A 319 -25.41 0.17 -3.86
C SER A 319 -24.00 -0.16 -4.35
N THR A 320 -23.21 0.86 -4.66
CA THR A 320 -21.80 0.73 -5.05
C THR A 320 -20.91 0.73 -3.79
N VAL A 321 -20.17 -0.35 -3.57
CA VAL A 321 -19.09 -0.41 -2.58
C VAL A 321 -17.85 0.26 -3.18
N ARG A 322 -17.38 1.34 -2.56
CA ARG A 322 -16.30 2.20 -3.03
C ARG A 322 -14.95 1.77 -2.41
N ILE A 323 -13.88 1.81 -3.20
CA ILE A 323 -12.50 1.74 -2.70
C ILE A 323 -12.18 3.11 -2.11
N ILE A 324 -11.99 3.18 -0.80
CA ILE A 324 -11.79 4.44 -0.08
C ILE A 324 -10.47 4.38 0.67
N TRP A 325 -9.67 5.45 0.55
CA TRP A 325 -8.66 5.82 1.56
C TRP A 325 -9.38 6.28 2.84
N LYS A 326 -10.10 5.36 3.49
CA LYS A 326 -10.76 5.59 4.78
C LYS A 326 -9.94 4.83 5.81
N SER A 327 -9.18 5.54 6.62
CA SER A 327 -8.79 5.00 7.92
C SER A 327 -10.00 5.17 8.83
N ALA A 328 -10.72 4.08 9.08
CA ALA A 328 -11.65 4.01 10.21
C ALA A 328 -10.79 3.73 11.44
N ILE A 329 -10.71 4.71 12.34
CA ILE A 329 -10.17 4.48 13.69
C ILE A 329 -11.29 3.79 14.45
N HIS A 330 -11.14 2.49 14.67
CA HIS A 330 -11.93 1.73 15.63
C HIS A 330 -11.19 1.68 16.96
#